data_AF-A0A1B9KV06-F1
#
_entry.id   AF-A0A1B9KV06-F1
#
_cell.length_a   1.000
_cell.length_b   1.000
_cell.length_c   1.000
_cell.angle_alpha   90.00
_cell.angle_beta   90.00
_cell.angle_gamma   90.00
#
_symmetry.space_group_name_H-M   'P 1'
#
loop_
_entity.id
_entity.type
_entity.pdbx_description
1 polymer ?
#
loop_
_entity_poly.entity_id
_entity_poly.type
_entity_poly.pdbx_seq_one_letter_code
_entity_poly.pdbx_strand_id
1 'polypeptide(L)' 'MIEPGSLYQNGYIERFNRTYRTEVLDLYLFNNLAQARRITEEWLTIYNTERPHEALNNMTPIEYKTLKQAA' A
#
# COMPACT_ATOMS: atom_id res chain seq x y z
N MET A 1 -4.73 -5.06 -14.25
CA MET A 1 -6.03 -4.34 -14.33
C MET A 1 -6.85 -4.78 -13.13
N ILE A 2 -7.54 -3.87 -12.46
CA ILE A 2 -8.51 -4.21 -11.40
C ILE A 2 -9.76 -4.74 -12.13
N GLU A 3 -10.24 -5.92 -11.76
CA GLU A 3 -11.44 -6.49 -12.37
C GLU A 3 -12.69 -5.86 -11.77
N PRO A 4 -13.54 -5.19 -12.57
CA PRO A 4 -14.78 -4.60 -12.08
C PRO A 4 -15.65 -5.67 -11.42
N GLY A 5 -15.95 -5.51 -10.13
CA GLY A 5 -16.81 -6.42 -9.37
C GLY A 5 -16.08 -7.45 -8.49
N SER A 6 -14.74 -7.51 -8.52
CA SER A 6 -13.99 -8.34 -7.57
C SER A 6 -13.95 -7.68 -6.19
N LEU A 7 -14.81 -8.14 -5.27
CA LEU A 7 -14.87 -7.67 -3.88
C LEU A 7 -13.50 -7.73 -3.18
N TYR A 8 -12.71 -8.77 -3.49
CA TYR A 8 -11.39 -8.98 -2.90
C TYR A 8 -10.35 -7.95 -3.40
N GLN A 9 -10.32 -7.65 -4.70
CA GLN A 9 -9.41 -6.64 -5.24
C GLN A 9 -9.83 -5.22 -4.81
N ASN A 10 -11.13 -4.96 -4.74
CA ASN A 10 -11.69 -3.69 -4.25
C ASN A 10 -11.37 -3.47 -2.77
N GLY A 11 -11.52 -4.48 -1.92
CA GLY A 11 -11.21 -4.37 -0.49
C GLY A 11 -9.72 -4.08 -0.23
N TYR A 12 -8.81 -4.67 -1.01
CA TYR A 12 -7.38 -4.39 -0.90
C TYR A 12 -7.06 -2.93 -1.25
N ILE A 13 -7.52 -2.46 -2.42
CA ILE A 13 -7.22 -1.10 -2.87
C ILE A 13 -7.87 -0.04 -1.97
N GLU A 14 -9.05 -0.31 -1.42
CA GLU A 14 -9.72 0.56 -0.45
C GLU A 14 -8.92 0.69 0.85
N ARG A 15 -8.40 -0.42 1.39
CA ARG A 15 -7.54 -0.40 2.59
C ARG A 15 -6.25 0.37 2.32
N PHE A 16 -5.61 0.13 1.18
CA PHE A 16 -4.41 0.86 0.76
C PHE A 16 -4.69 2.38 0.71
N ASN A 17 -5.71 2.80 -0.04
CA ASN A 17 -6.05 4.22 -0.22
C ASN A 17 -6.43 4.90 1.09
N ARG A 18 -7.16 4.21 1.97
CA ARG A 18 -7.52 4.71 3.29
C ARG A 18 -6.26 5.00 4.13
N THR A 19 -5.34 4.05 4.15
CA THR A 19 -4.11 4.14 4.94
C THR A 19 -3.19 5.22 4.39
N TYR A 20 -3.04 5.30 3.07
CA TYR A 20 -2.26 6.35 2.41
C TYR A 20 -2.83 7.75 2.67
N ARG A 21 -4.16 7.90 2.68
CA ARG A 21 -4.80 9.16 3.05
C ARG A 21 -4.42 9.56 4.48
N THR A 22 -4.64 8.69 5.45
CA THR A 22 -4.45 9.02 6.88
C THR A 22 -2.98 9.22 7.27
N GLU A 23 -2.05 8.53 6.62
CA GLU A 23 -0.63 8.54 7.01
C GLU A 23 0.24 9.43 6.14
N VAL A 24 -0.25 9.86 4.98
CA VAL A 24 0.52 10.71 4.05
C VAL A 24 -0.25 11.97 3.70
N LEU A 25 -1.46 11.85 3.18
CA LEU A 25 -2.17 13.04 2.70
C LEU A 25 -2.67 13.93 3.84
N ASP A 26 -3.04 13.35 4.98
CA ASP A 26 -3.53 14.11 6.14
C ASP A 26 -2.38 14.68 7.00
N LEU A 27 -1.17 14.12 6.90
CA LEU A 27 -0.01 14.53 7.71
C LEU A 27 0.92 15.53 7.02
N TYR A 28 0.91 15.59 5.68
CA TYR A 28 1.86 16.40 4.92
C TYR A 28 1.16 17.45 4.06
N LEU A 29 1.66 18.69 4.13
CA LEU A 29 1.37 19.72 3.13
C LEU A 29 2.49 19.70 2.07
N PHE A 30 2.12 19.47 0.81
CA PHE A 30 3.08 19.42 -0.28
C PHE A 30 3.23 20.79 -0.95
N ASN A 31 4.47 21.24 -1.11
CA ASN A 31 4.81 22.47 -1.80
C ASN A 31 4.85 22.28 -3.33
N ASN A 32 5.12 21.06 -3.78
CA ASN A 32 5.14 20.68 -5.20
C ASN A 32 5.00 19.17 -5.38
N LEU A 33 4.79 18.74 -6.63
CA LEU A 33 4.60 17.34 -6.99
C LEU A 33 5.85 16.47 -6.75
N ALA A 34 7.06 17.04 -6.87
CA ALA A 34 8.29 16.29 -6.64
C ALA A 34 8.43 15.89 -5.15
N GLN A 35 8.08 16.80 -4.24
CA GLN A 35 8.02 16.52 -2.81
C GLN A 35 6.99 15.43 -2.50
N ALA A 36 5.79 15.52 -3.09
CA ALA A 36 4.76 14.51 -2.94
C ALA A 36 5.27 13.13 -3.37
N ARG A 37 5.85 13.02 -4.58
CA ARG A 37 6.42 11.77 -5.09
C ARG A 37 7.47 11.17 -4.17
N ARG A 38 8.43 11.96 -3.69
CA ARG A 38 9.48 11.48 -2.78
C ARG A 38 8.88 10.87 -1.51
N ILE A 39 7.93 11.56 -0.88
CA ILE A 39 7.27 11.09 0.35
C ILE A 39 6.45 9.83 0.06
N THR A 40 5.73 9.80 -1.08
CA THR A 40 4.99 8.62 -1.50
C THR A 40 5.90 7.41 -1.71
N GLU A 41 7.05 7.58 -2.36
CA GLU A 41 8.03 6.50 -2.62
C GLU A 41 8.62 5.94 -1.32
N GLU A 42 8.98 6.83 -0.39
CA GLU A 42 9.47 6.47 0.95
C GLU A 42 8.40 5.68 1.72
N TRP A 43 7.17 6.18 1.77
CA TRP A 43 6.06 5.51 2.42
C TRP A 43 5.69 4.18 1.75
N LEU A 44 5.71 4.11 0.41
CA LEU A 44 5.48 2.87 -0.33
C LEU A 44 6.52 1.81 -0.03
N THR A 45 7.77 2.20 0.19
CA THR A 45 8.83 1.27 0.59
C THR A 45 8.45 0.64 1.92
N ILE A 46 8.21 1.45 2.95
CA ILE A 46 7.83 0.99 4.29
C ILE A 46 6.56 0.12 4.25
N TYR A 47 5.51 0.59 3.55
CA TYR A 47 4.25 -0.14 3.41
C TYR A 47 4.46 -1.53 2.82
N ASN A 48 5.35 -1.66 1.82
CA ASN A 48 5.56 -2.93 1.11
C ASN A 48 6.61 -3.85 1.76
N THR A 49 7.58 -3.32 2.50
CA THR A 49 8.72 -4.09 3.06
C THR A 49 8.68 -4.30 4.56
N GLU A 50 7.97 -3.45 5.31
CA GLU A 50 8.07 -3.44 6.78
C GLU A 50 6.72 -3.60 7.47
N ARG A 51 5.61 -3.26 6.81
CA ARG A 51 4.29 -3.30 7.44
C ARG A 51 3.66 -4.70 7.38
N PRO A 52 3.44 -5.37 8.52
CA PRO A 52 2.68 -6.62 8.53
C PRO A 52 1.18 -6.33 8.33
N HIS A 53 0.51 -7.18 7.54
CA HIS A 53 -0.93 -7.10 7.33
C HIS A 53 -1.62 -8.37 7.81
N GLU A 54 -2.57 -8.24 8.74
CA GLU A 54 -3.35 -9.37 9.27
C GLU A 54 -4.01 -10.21 8.16
N ALA A 55 -4.55 -9.55 7.14
CA ALA A 55 -5.17 -10.21 5.98
C ALA A 55 -4.18 -11.04 5.14
N LEU A 56 -2.87 -10.82 5.31
CA LEU A 56 -1.78 -11.55 4.68
C LEU A 56 -1.06 -12.45 5.70
N ASN A 57 -1.74 -12.92 6.75
CA ASN A 57 -1.13 -13.71 7.84
C ASN A 57 0.06 -12.99 8.51
N ASN A 58 -0.06 -11.68 8.71
CA ASN A 58 0.99 -10.80 9.25
C ASN A 58 2.26 -10.71 8.40
N MET A 59 2.20 -11.12 7.12
CA MET A 59 3.26 -10.83 6.15
C MET A 59 3.13 -9.40 5.62
N THR A 60 4.27 -8.87 5.18
CA THR A 60 4.34 -7.69 4.33
C THR A 60 3.85 -8.02 2.92
N PRO A 61 3.46 -7.01 2.12
CA PRO A 61 3.03 -7.23 0.75
C PRO A 61 4.10 -7.92 -0.11
N ILE A 62 5.39 -7.62 0.12
CA ILE A 62 6.49 -8.27 -0.60
C ILE A 62 6.67 -9.72 -0.17
N GLU A 63 6.65 -10.02 1.12
CA GLU A 63 6.75 -11.41 1.61
C GLU A 63 5.61 -12.27 1.06
N TYR A 64 4.37 -11.76 1.10
CA TYR A 64 3.22 -12.45 0.54
C TYR A 64 3.37 -12.68 -0.97
N LYS A 65 3.85 -11.67 -1.71
CA LYS A 65 4.10 -11.79 -3.15
C LYS A 65 5.16 -12.85 -3.45
N THR A 66 6.28 -12.84 -2.73
CA THR A 66 7.35 -13.83 -2.90
C THR A 66 6.85 -15.24 -2.61
N LEU A 67 6.07 -15.43 -1.54
CA LEU A 67 5.45 -16.71 -1.22
C LEU A 67 4.51 -17.19 -2.34
N LYS A 68 3.66 -16.30 -2.85
CA LYS A 68 2.72 -16.58 -3.95
C LYS A 68 3.42 -16.91 -5.28
N GLN A 69 4.64 -16.44 -5.50
CA GLN A 69 5.42 -16.70 -6.70
C GLN A 69 6.24 -17.99 -6.64
N ALA A 70 6.55 -18.45 -5.42
CA ALA A 70 7.28 -19.70 -5.18
C ALA A 70 6.37 -20.94 -5.15
N ALA A 71 5.05 -20.75 -5.20
CA ALA A 71 4.01 -21.79 -5.23
C ALA A 71 3.43 -21.93 -6.65
#